data_AF-A0A951CKN1-F1
#
_entry.id   AF-A0A951CKN1-F1
#
_cell.length_a   1.000
_cell.length_b   1.000
_cell.length_c   1.000
_cell.angle_alpha   90.00
_cell.angle_beta   90.00
_cell.angle_gamma   90.00
#
_symmetry.space_group_name_H-M   'P 1'
#
loop_
_entity.id
_entity.type
_entity.pdbx_description
1 polymer ?
#
loop_
_entity_poly.entity_id
_entity_poly.type
_entity_poly.pdbx_seq_one_letter_code
_entity_poly.pdbx_strand_id
1 'polypeptide(L)'
;MIGERLATVDAKQRIPLIVRIDDPWLADAWVAEQFGGRTGTRWAADAVGMYEVTARRLLDQIVETKTVTRLVVGGCSPLTLALCDNLARRRIERDFQPVEGESSLPSLTLVGPDAEQYKRDHDFRQQRRFGISPVAIDVVVKVASEPVLSSLIEPSVDRSSIAMILVDPAMGTGIDPMTATRLAARFPTTPIYSWDPTARAGGDNPPIVGHHHNYRLGMELPEGQAHNNWERAAMRIHERYSAGSDRTQPQRKPWPELDDFYKHSNFRQVQNAFRIVEQNAGHTWNILGAPLDRVPPPKVPDNPSLEQLLELFATLGFTEEDVWDMARAEFEDWSDFHRRHGWTHGPKRDYVNKKHEKLVSWEETIDDETLWQPALISLADTLIQLRELGYRSVPLWKPHHRIEQVTAKRHWMPWKWTSPRGRTIRAGKGSWEVRTADNETWPLANDLFRSSYSRVDGKYWIRTTTVWARHARAGEVVETPDAGAHAATEGDWVVQGESGQHWVIPDDKFQRRYASGRAKGRAGRVSSSRSSAMTRL
;
A
#
# COMPACT_ATOMS: atom_id res chain seq x y z
N MET A 1 36.15 6.64 0.36
CA MET A 1 36.01 6.99 1.80
C MET A 1 34.65 7.59 2.21
N ILE A 2 33.76 8.02 1.30
CA ILE A 2 32.36 8.36 1.66
C ILE A 2 31.43 7.13 1.59
N GLY A 3 31.69 6.21 0.65
CA GLY A 3 30.91 4.96 0.49
C GLY A 3 31.00 3.99 1.67
N GLU A 4 32.16 3.90 2.34
CA GLU A 4 32.34 3.05 3.53
C GLU A 4 31.72 3.67 4.79
N ARG A 5 31.71 5.00 4.92
CA ARG A 5 31.02 5.67 6.03
C ARG A 5 29.50 5.52 5.94
N LEU A 6 28.92 5.43 4.75
CA LEU A 6 27.50 5.14 4.56
C LEU A 6 27.14 3.68 4.88
N ALA A 7 28.08 2.74 4.80
CA ALA A 7 27.87 1.35 5.23
C ALA A 7 27.80 1.21 6.76
N THR A 8 28.46 2.12 7.50
CA THR A 8 28.43 2.20 8.97
C THR A 8 27.34 3.10 9.55
N VAL A 9 26.62 3.88 8.74
CA VAL A 9 25.37 4.51 9.19
C VAL A 9 24.31 3.42 9.25
N ASP A 10 23.89 3.13 10.47
CA ASP A 10 23.00 2.05 10.90
C ASP A 10 21.95 1.68 9.84
N ALA A 11 21.82 0.38 9.55
CA ALA A 11 20.82 -0.18 8.63
C ALA A 11 19.36 0.01 9.11
N LYS A 12 19.14 0.84 10.12
CA LYS A 12 17.91 0.93 10.91
C LYS A 12 16.99 2.08 10.55
N GLN A 13 17.43 3.13 9.85
CA GLN A 13 16.58 4.32 9.66
C GLN A 13 16.19 4.55 8.19
N ARG A 14 14.87 4.57 7.93
CA ARG A 14 14.33 5.08 6.66
C ARG A 14 14.46 6.60 6.65
N ILE A 15 15.13 7.13 5.64
CA ILE A 15 15.26 8.56 5.38
C ILE A 15 14.04 8.98 4.54
N PRO A 16 13.28 10.02 4.93
CA PRO A 16 12.21 10.56 4.08
C PRO A 16 12.78 11.03 2.74
N LEU A 17 12.16 10.60 1.64
CA LEU A 17 12.49 11.08 0.30
C LEU A 17 11.20 11.45 -0.42
N ILE A 18 11.06 12.72 -0.78
CA ILE A 18 9.93 13.20 -1.57
C ILE A 18 10.49 13.65 -2.92
N VAL A 19 9.97 13.06 -4.00
CA VAL A 19 10.36 13.42 -5.37
C VAL A 19 9.20 14.06 -6.10
N ARG A 20 9.51 14.97 -7.04
CA ARG A 20 8.49 15.53 -7.91
C ARG A 20 8.24 14.60 -9.10
N ILE A 21 7.03 14.06 -9.20
CA ILE A 21 6.55 13.31 -10.35
C ILE A 21 5.15 13.79 -10.67
N ASP A 22 5.00 14.50 -11.79
CA ASP A 22 3.72 15.14 -12.14
C ASP A 22 2.73 14.14 -12.78
N ASP A 23 3.22 13.07 -13.41
CA ASP A 23 2.36 12.00 -13.93
C ASP A 23 1.91 11.06 -12.79
N PRO A 24 0.59 10.94 -12.51
CA PRO A 24 0.10 10.14 -11.39
C PRO A 24 0.40 8.64 -11.49
N TRP A 25 0.52 8.09 -12.71
CA TRP A 25 0.84 6.68 -12.91
C TRP A 25 2.31 6.41 -12.65
N LEU A 26 3.19 7.27 -13.13
CA LEU A 26 4.62 7.18 -12.84
C LEU A 26 4.90 7.42 -11.35
N ALA A 27 4.17 8.32 -10.70
CA ALA A 27 4.29 8.57 -9.26
C ALA A 27 3.97 7.29 -8.47
N ASP A 28 2.82 6.66 -8.73
CA ASP A 28 2.40 5.42 -8.08
C ASP A 28 3.38 4.27 -8.33
N ALA A 29 3.84 4.12 -9.57
CA ALA A 29 4.78 3.07 -9.96
C ALA A 29 6.13 3.26 -9.25
N TRP A 30 6.67 4.48 -9.27
CA TRP A 30 7.95 4.81 -8.65
C TRP A 30 7.91 4.60 -7.13
N VAL A 31 6.86 5.08 -6.44
CA VAL A 31 6.70 4.88 -5.00
C VAL A 31 6.65 3.38 -4.69
N ALA A 32 5.84 2.61 -5.41
CA ALA A 32 5.72 1.18 -5.20
C ALA A 32 7.05 0.44 -5.41
N GLU A 33 7.85 0.82 -6.40
CA GLU A 33 9.19 0.26 -6.61
C GLU A 33 10.11 0.46 -5.39
N GLN A 34 10.01 1.60 -4.70
CA GLN A 34 10.79 1.86 -3.48
C GLN A 34 10.41 0.92 -2.32
N PHE A 35 9.20 0.37 -2.33
CA PHE A 35 8.69 -0.54 -1.30
C PHE A 35 8.81 -2.03 -1.67
N GLY A 36 9.35 -2.40 -2.83
CA GLY A 36 9.30 -3.78 -3.36
C GLY A 36 10.53 -4.67 -3.08
N GLY A 37 11.49 -4.21 -2.27
CA GLY A 37 12.73 -4.94 -2.00
C GLY A 37 13.68 -5.09 -3.20
N ARG A 38 13.36 -4.57 -4.39
CA ARG A 38 14.27 -4.58 -5.55
C ARG A 38 15.52 -3.76 -5.28
N THR A 39 15.32 -2.61 -4.66
CA THR A 39 16.37 -1.73 -4.20
C THR A 39 16.45 -1.89 -2.69
N GLY A 40 17.65 -2.11 -2.14
CA GLY A 40 17.90 -2.01 -0.70
C GLY A 40 17.78 -0.57 -0.19
N THR A 41 16.78 0.17 -0.69
CA THR A 41 16.63 1.60 -0.57
C THR A 41 16.19 1.96 0.83
N ARG A 42 17.01 2.80 1.46
CA ARG A 42 16.82 3.32 2.81
C ARG A 42 15.74 4.42 2.87
N TRP A 43 14.79 4.45 1.94
CA TRP A 43 13.90 5.60 1.77
C TRP A 43 12.49 5.32 2.29
N ALA A 44 11.92 6.22 3.08
CA ALA A 44 10.47 6.35 3.22
C ALA A 44 10.01 7.25 2.08
N ALA A 45 9.81 6.63 0.90
CA ALA A 45 9.62 7.34 -0.35
C ALA A 45 8.18 7.83 -0.52
N ASP A 46 8.02 9.02 -1.05
CA ASP A 46 6.75 9.57 -1.51
C ASP A 46 6.98 10.38 -2.80
N ALA A 47 5.91 10.59 -3.56
CA ALA A 47 5.93 11.43 -4.75
C ALA A 47 4.90 12.54 -4.61
N VAL A 48 5.25 13.73 -5.10
CA VAL A 48 4.36 14.88 -5.13
C VAL A 48 4.32 15.46 -6.53
N GLY A 49 3.12 15.70 -7.05
CA GLY A 49 2.92 16.26 -8.39
C GLY A 49 2.20 17.60 -8.36
N MET A 50 2.46 18.45 -9.35
CA MET A 50 1.80 19.76 -9.46
C MET A 50 0.28 19.62 -9.59
N TYR A 51 -0.19 18.57 -10.26
CA TYR A 51 -1.62 18.27 -10.41
C TYR A 51 -2.27 17.88 -9.08
N GLU A 52 -1.59 17.08 -8.26
CA GLU A 52 -2.07 16.69 -6.93
C GLU A 52 -2.17 17.90 -5.99
N VAL A 53 -1.11 18.71 -5.93
CA VAL A 53 -1.07 19.93 -5.11
C VAL A 53 -2.16 20.92 -5.56
N THR A 54 -2.34 21.09 -6.87
CA THR A 54 -3.38 21.98 -7.41
C THR A 54 -4.78 21.45 -7.11
N ALA A 55 -5.03 20.15 -7.29
CA ALA A 55 -6.31 19.53 -6.96
C ALA A 55 -6.66 19.70 -5.47
N ARG A 56 -5.68 19.52 -4.58
CA ARG A 56 -5.85 19.73 -3.14
C ARG A 56 -6.32 21.15 -2.84
N ARG A 57 -5.65 22.16 -3.40
CA ARG A 57 -6.01 23.57 -3.20
C ARG A 57 -7.40 23.92 -3.70
N LEU A 58 -7.74 23.49 -4.92
CA LEU A 58 -9.05 23.77 -5.51
C LEU A 58 -10.17 23.15 -4.66
N LEU A 59 -9.97 21.91 -4.21
CA LEU A 59 -10.96 21.22 -3.38
C LEU A 59 -11.03 21.78 -1.96
N ASP A 60 -9.93 22.29 -1.38
CA ASP A 60 -9.96 23.00 -0.10
C ASP A 60 -10.90 24.22 -0.19
N GLN A 61 -10.70 25.08 -1.20
CA GLN A 61 -11.55 26.26 -1.42
C GLN A 61 -13.03 25.90 -1.64
N ILE A 62 -13.29 24.86 -2.43
CA ILE A 62 -14.66 24.43 -2.74
C ILE A 62 -15.35 23.85 -1.49
N VAL A 63 -14.66 22.99 -0.73
CA VAL A 63 -15.24 22.33 0.45
C VAL A 63 -15.42 23.32 1.60
N GLU A 64 -14.52 24.29 1.78
CA GLU A 64 -14.65 25.36 2.78
C GLU A 64 -15.90 26.23 2.58
N THR A 65 -16.40 26.33 1.35
CA THR A 65 -17.63 27.08 1.03
C THR A 65 -18.88 26.42 1.65
N LYS A 66 -18.84 25.11 1.95
CA LYS A 66 -19.91 24.30 2.59
C LYS A 66 -21.25 24.20 1.86
N THR A 67 -21.54 25.07 0.88
CA THR A 67 -22.77 25.05 0.09
C THR A 67 -22.68 24.13 -1.13
N VAL A 68 -21.47 23.84 -1.61
CA VAL A 68 -21.25 23.06 -2.83
C VAL A 68 -21.53 21.58 -2.59
N THR A 69 -22.53 21.05 -3.29
CA THR A 69 -22.96 19.64 -3.23
C THR A 69 -22.65 18.87 -4.52
N ARG A 70 -22.35 19.58 -5.62
CA ARG A 70 -21.99 19.01 -6.91
C ARG A 70 -20.78 19.73 -7.50
N LEU A 71 -19.79 18.94 -7.92
CA LEU A 71 -18.59 19.40 -8.62
C LEU A 71 -18.60 18.86 -10.05
N VAL A 72 -18.52 19.76 -11.03
CA VAL A 72 -18.40 19.43 -12.45
C VAL A 72 -16.98 19.73 -12.91
N VAL A 73 -16.29 18.72 -13.47
CA VAL A 73 -14.96 18.88 -14.04
C VAL A 73 -15.07 18.83 -15.55
N GLY A 74 -14.85 19.96 -16.21
CA GLY A 74 -14.80 20.08 -17.65
C GLY A 74 -13.38 19.86 -18.16
N GLY A 75 -13.25 19.00 -19.17
CA GLY A 75 -11.99 18.62 -19.81
C GLY A 75 -11.41 17.30 -19.28
N CYS A 76 -10.34 16.85 -19.91
CA CYS A 76 -9.64 15.61 -19.55
C CYS A 76 -8.12 15.87 -19.54
N SER A 77 -7.53 15.97 -18.36
CA SER A 77 -6.10 16.20 -18.14
C SER A 77 -5.62 15.43 -16.90
N PRO A 78 -4.31 15.34 -16.63
CA PRO A 78 -3.83 14.77 -15.36
C PRO A 78 -4.44 15.43 -14.11
N LEU A 79 -4.86 16.70 -14.19
CA LEU A 79 -5.61 17.37 -13.11
C LEU A 79 -6.96 16.69 -12.85
N THR A 80 -7.64 16.20 -13.90
CA THR A 80 -8.91 15.47 -13.78
C THR A 80 -8.75 14.24 -12.89
N LEU A 81 -7.69 13.46 -13.12
CA LEU A 81 -7.40 12.26 -12.32
C LEU A 81 -7.03 12.65 -10.87
N ALA A 82 -6.21 13.69 -10.70
CA ALA A 82 -5.82 14.18 -9.38
C ALA A 82 -7.01 14.70 -8.55
N LEU A 83 -8.00 15.35 -9.18
CA LEU A 83 -9.25 15.77 -8.52
C LEU A 83 -10.08 14.57 -8.06
N CYS A 84 -10.21 13.53 -8.89
CA CYS A 84 -10.90 12.29 -8.52
C CYS A 84 -10.22 11.64 -7.31
N ASP A 85 -8.89 11.48 -7.35
CA ASP A 85 -8.13 10.83 -6.29
C ASP A 85 -8.13 11.63 -4.99
N ASN A 86 -8.04 12.95 -5.05
CA ASN A 86 -8.07 13.80 -3.85
C ASN A 86 -9.45 13.77 -3.19
N LEU A 87 -10.55 13.77 -3.97
CA LEU A 87 -11.90 13.64 -3.45
C LEU A 87 -12.15 12.25 -2.83
N ALA A 88 -11.66 11.18 -3.48
CA ALA A 88 -11.67 9.84 -2.95
C ALA A 88 -10.89 9.73 -1.63
N ARG A 89 -9.70 10.34 -1.56
CA ARG A 89 -8.90 10.42 -0.34
C ARG A 89 -9.64 11.12 0.79
N ARG A 90 -10.28 12.26 0.52
CA ARG A 90 -11.09 12.99 1.52
C ARG A 90 -12.26 12.15 2.01
N ARG A 91 -12.92 11.39 1.13
CA ARG A 91 -14.01 10.48 1.54
C ARG A 91 -13.49 9.45 2.54
N ILE A 92 -12.40 8.76 2.21
CA ILE A 92 -11.76 7.79 3.10
C ILE A 92 -11.36 8.42 4.44
N GLU A 93 -10.77 9.61 4.42
CA GLU A 93 -10.36 10.29 5.66
C GLU A 93 -11.54 10.69 6.55
N ARG A 94 -12.67 11.11 5.95
CA ARG A 94 -13.90 11.41 6.69
C ARG A 94 -14.58 10.16 7.24
N ASP A 95 -14.53 9.06 6.51
CA ASP A 95 -15.06 7.78 6.99
C ASP A 95 -14.16 7.22 8.12
N PHE A 96 -12.84 7.45 8.04
CA PHE A 96 -11.86 7.09 9.05
C PHE A 96 -12.03 7.87 10.37
N GLN A 97 -12.33 9.16 10.27
CA GLN A 97 -12.62 10.02 11.42
C GLN A 97 -13.86 10.88 11.14
N PRO A 98 -15.06 10.36 11.42
CA PRO A 98 -16.29 11.12 11.24
C PRO A 98 -16.32 12.30 12.22
N VAL A 99 -16.55 13.50 11.70
CA VAL A 99 -16.77 14.71 12.51
C VAL A 99 -18.24 15.10 12.43
N GLU A 100 -18.91 15.16 13.58
CA GLU A 100 -20.32 15.58 13.62
C GLU A 100 -20.50 17.00 13.07
N GLY A 101 -21.51 17.18 12.21
CA GLY A 101 -21.82 18.48 11.60
C GLY A 101 -20.93 18.85 10.40
N GLU A 102 -20.03 17.98 9.95
CA GLU A 102 -19.26 18.21 8.73
C GLU A 102 -20.14 18.02 7.48
N SER A 103 -20.14 19.01 6.58
CA SER A 103 -20.90 18.96 5.31
C SER A 103 -20.44 17.79 4.44
N SER A 104 -21.37 17.11 3.74
CA SER A 104 -21.02 16.04 2.80
C SER A 104 -20.06 16.52 1.71
N LEU A 105 -19.16 15.64 1.24
CA LEU A 105 -18.35 15.94 0.07
C LEU A 105 -19.24 16.07 -1.18
N PRO A 106 -18.88 16.95 -2.13
CA PRO A 106 -19.65 17.09 -3.36
C PRO A 106 -19.61 15.81 -4.19
N SER A 107 -20.71 15.52 -4.88
CA SER A 107 -20.74 14.54 -5.98
C SER A 107 -19.89 15.02 -7.16
N LEU A 108 -19.31 14.09 -7.93
CA LEU A 108 -18.39 14.43 -9.02
C LEU A 108 -18.99 14.04 -10.38
N THR A 109 -19.04 15.00 -11.31
CA THR A 109 -19.37 14.76 -12.72
C THR A 109 -18.17 15.13 -13.60
N LEU A 110 -17.68 14.20 -14.41
CA LEU A 110 -16.64 14.45 -15.42
C LEU A 110 -17.27 14.73 -16.78
N VAL A 111 -16.79 15.76 -17.48
CA VAL A 111 -17.30 16.17 -18.79
C VAL A 111 -16.13 16.25 -19.77
N GLY A 112 -16.11 15.38 -20.76
CA GLY A 112 -15.05 15.36 -21.76
C GLY A 112 -15.17 14.15 -22.69
N PRO A 113 -14.51 14.17 -23.86
CA PRO A 113 -14.53 13.04 -24.79
C PRO A 113 -13.95 11.76 -24.18
N ASP A 114 -12.95 11.89 -23.31
CA ASP A 114 -12.25 10.76 -22.68
C ASP A 114 -12.63 10.56 -21.20
N ALA A 115 -13.67 11.24 -20.73
CA ALA A 115 -14.04 11.25 -19.30
C ALA A 115 -14.32 9.83 -18.74
N GLU A 116 -14.85 8.94 -19.57
CA GLU A 116 -15.07 7.53 -19.21
C GLU A 116 -13.74 6.78 -18.98
N GLN A 117 -12.70 7.09 -19.76
CA GLN A 117 -11.38 6.50 -19.57
C GLN A 117 -10.76 6.97 -18.25
N TYR A 118 -10.84 8.26 -17.95
CA TYR A 118 -10.37 8.81 -16.67
C TYR A 118 -11.10 8.20 -15.47
N LYS A 119 -12.42 7.96 -15.57
CA LYS A 119 -13.17 7.24 -14.54
C LYS A 119 -12.64 5.81 -14.36
N ARG A 120 -12.41 5.07 -15.46
CA ARG A 120 -11.85 3.70 -15.39
C ARG A 120 -10.45 3.68 -14.77
N ASP A 121 -9.61 4.63 -15.14
CA ASP A 121 -8.25 4.76 -14.60
C ASP A 121 -8.28 5.05 -13.10
N HIS A 122 -9.14 5.97 -12.66
CA HIS A 122 -9.39 6.23 -11.25
C HIS A 122 -9.88 4.97 -10.51
N ASP A 123 -10.96 4.34 -11.00
CA ASP A 123 -11.55 3.16 -10.37
C ASP A 123 -10.54 2.03 -10.24
N PHE A 124 -9.70 1.80 -11.26
CA PHE A 124 -8.63 0.80 -11.22
C PHE A 124 -7.61 1.10 -10.11
N ARG A 125 -7.18 2.37 -9.98
CA ARG A 125 -6.23 2.79 -8.93
C ARG A 125 -6.84 2.66 -7.54
N GLN A 126 -8.09 3.08 -7.35
CA GLN A 126 -8.79 2.98 -6.07
C GLN A 126 -9.04 1.51 -5.68
N GLN A 127 -9.49 0.67 -6.60
CA GLN A 127 -9.66 -0.76 -6.36
C GLN A 127 -8.35 -1.43 -5.93
N ARG A 128 -7.22 -1.06 -6.54
CA ARG A 128 -5.92 -1.60 -6.12
C ARG A 128 -5.56 -1.19 -4.70
N ARG A 129 -5.75 0.08 -4.33
CA ARG A 129 -5.40 0.61 -3.00
C ARG A 129 -6.35 0.14 -1.90
N PHE A 130 -7.66 0.23 -2.13
CA PHE A 130 -8.70 0.08 -1.11
C PHE A 130 -9.64 -1.12 -1.33
N GLY A 131 -9.55 -1.82 -2.47
CA GLY A 131 -10.51 -2.87 -2.84
C GLY A 131 -11.84 -2.36 -3.37
N ILE A 132 -12.13 -1.07 -3.20
CA ILE A 132 -13.36 -0.39 -3.57
C ILE A 132 -13.05 0.96 -4.25
N SER A 133 -14.04 1.51 -4.96
CA SER A 133 -14.00 2.91 -5.41
C SER A 133 -14.89 3.74 -4.46
N PRO A 134 -14.33 4.63 -3.62
CA PRO A 134 -15.07 5.28 -2.54
C PRO A 134 -15.96 6.44 -3.02
N VAL A 135 -15.80 6.89 -4.26
CA VAL A 135 -16.56 8.00 -4.84
C VAL A 135 -17.27 7.53 -6.10
N ALA A 136 -18.59 7.74 -6.14
CA ALA A 136 -19.35 7.59 -7.38
C ALA A 136 -19.07 8.79 -8.28
N ILE A 137 -18.69 8.50 -9.53
CA ILE A 137 -18.35 9.51 -10.54
C ILE A 137 -19.31 9.36 -11.71
N ASP A 138 -20.05 10.42 -12.01
CA ASP A 138 -20.88 10.53 -13.21
C ASP A 138 -20.04 11.00 -14.39
N VAL A 139 -20.42 10.59 -15.60
CA VAL A 139 -19.67 10.90 -16.83
C VAL A 139 -20.59 11.45 -17.91
N VAL A 140 -20.15 12.53 -18.55
CA VAL A 140 -20.75 13.11 -19.74
C VAL A 140 -19.73 13.08 -20.87
N VAL A 141 -19.89 12.10 -21.78
CA VAL A 141 -18.99 11.90 -22.93
C VAL A 141 -19.31 12.89 -24.04
N LYS A 142 -18.94 14.16 -23.83
CA LYS A 142 -19.11 15.26 -24.77
C LYS A 142 -17.95 16.25 -24.62
N VAL A 143 -17.67 17.03 -25.66
CA VAL A 143 -16.75 18.17 -25.55
C VAL A 143 -17.31 19.17 -24.52
N ALA A 144 -16.49 19.55 -23.56
CA ALA A 144 -16.82 20.48 -22.47
C ALA A 144 -16.96 21.93 -22.99
N SER A 145 -18.00 22.16 -23.80
CA SER A 145 -18.38 23.44 -24.37
C SER A 145 -19.38 24.17 -23.48
N GLU A 146 -19.51 25.50 -23.65
CA GLU A 146 -20.50 26.31 -22.90
C GLU A 146 -21.92 25.73 -22.93
N PRO A 147 -22.47 25.24 -24.07
CA PRO A 147 -23.83 24.70 -24.09
C PRO A 147 -23.95 23.40 -23.27
N VAL A 148 -22.92 22.54 -23.31
CA VAL A 148 -22.90 21.29 -22.55
C VAL A 148 -22.80 21.57 -21.06
N LEU A 149 -21.86 22.42 -20.64
CA LEU A 149 -21.67 22.77 -19.24
C LEU A 149 -22.87 23.51 -18.65
N SER A 150 -23.45 24.45 -19.41
CA SER A 150 -24.69 25.15 -19.01
C SER A 150 -25.86 24.20 -18.80
N SER A 151 -25.96 23.12 -19.59
CA SER A 151 -27.03 22.13 -19.45
C SER A 151 -26.96 21.33 -18.14
N LEU A 152 -25.81 21.34 -17.44
CA LEU A 152 -25.62 20.69 -16.15
C LEU A 152 -25.99 21.58 -14.96
N ILE A 153 -26.30 22.86 -15.21
CA ILE A 153 -26.82 23.79 -14.20
C ILE A 153 -28.33 23.76 -14.30
N GLU A 154 -28.95 22.92 -13.47
CA GLU A 154 -30.40 22.76 -13.44
C GLU A 154 -31.09 24.04 -12.93
N PRO A 155 -32.14 24.54 -13.62
CA PRO A 155 -32.84 25.76 -13.20
C PRO A 155 -33.47 25.69 -11.80
N SER A 156 -33.82 24.48 -11.34
CA SER A 156 -34.49 24.20 -10.07
C SER A 156 -33.54 24.05 -8.88
N VAL A 157 -32.23 24.04 -9.11
CA VAL A 157 -31.21 23.85 -8.06
C VAL A 157 -30.56 25.20 -7.74
N ASP A 158 -30.20 25.40 -6.47
CA ASP A 158 -29.38 26.56 -6.08
C ASP A 158 -28.04 26.50 -6.82
N ARG A 159 -27.81 27.49 -7.68
CA ARG A 159 -26.62 27.60 -8.52
C ARG A 159 -25.31 27.74 -7.73
N SER A 160 -25.39 28.23 -6.49
CA SER A 160 -24.23 28.32 -5.58
C SER A 160 -23.83 26.96 -5.00
N SER A 161 -24.69 25.93 -5.15
CA SER A 161 -24.41 24.55 -4.74
C SER A 161 -23.65 23.73 -5.79
N ILE A 162 -23.42 24.30 -6.98
CA ILE A 162 -22.69 23.67 -8.08
C ILE A 162 -21.39 24.44 -8.29
N ALA A 163 -20.26 23.76 -8.26
CA ALA A 163 -18.96 24.32 -8.67
C ALA A 163 -18.47 23.68 -9.97
N MET A 164 -17.76 24.46 -10.79
CA MET A 164 -17.17 23.97 -12.03
C MET A 164 -15.66 24.18 -12.05
N ILE A 165 -14.89 23.16 -12.43
CA ILE A 165 -13.46 23.27 -12.70
C ILE A 165 -13.22 22.95 -14.17
N LEU A 166 -12.68 23.91 -14.92
CA LEU A 166 -12.23 23.73 -16.29
C LEU A 166 -10.72 23.46 -16.27
N VAL A 167 -10.32 22.25 -16.66
CA VAL A 167 -8.92 21.79 -16.58
C VAL A 167 -8.04 22.33 -17.69
N ASP A 168 -6.73 22.20 -17.52
CA ASP A 168 -5.72 22.59 -18.51
C ASP A 168 -5.89 21.81 -19.83
N PRO A 169 -5.59 22.44 -20.98
CA PRO A 169 -5.65 21.80 -22.29
C PRO A 169 -4.44 20.87 -22.48
N ALA A 170 -4.42 19.74 -21.77
CA ALA A 170 -3.43 18.69 -22.01
C ALA A 170 -3.79 17.90 -23.28
N MET A 171 -2.80 17.52 -24.08
CA MET A 171 -2.96 16.60 -25.21
C MET A 171 -3.99 17.04 -26.30
N GLY A 172 -4.19 18.35 -26.49
CA GLY A 172 -4.96 18.90 -27.61
C GLY A 172 -6.48 18.93 -27.45
N THR A 173 -7.04 18.49 -26.32
CA THR A 173 -8.48 18.53 -26.01
C THR A 173 -8.86 19.81 -25.24
N GLY A 174 -8.45 20.95 -25.77
CA GLY A 174 -8.62 22.24 -25.09
C GLY A 174 -10.07 22.72 -25.02
N ILE A 175 -10.43 23.31 -23.87
CA ILE A 175 -11.68 24.04 -23.69
C ILE A 175 -11.51 25.43 -24.32
N ASP A 176 -12.52 25.93 -25.03
CA ASP A 176 -12.51 27.31 -25.55
C ASP A 176 -12.22 28.28 -24.38
N PRO A 177 -11.15 29.10 -24.45
CA PRO A 177 -10.75 30.02 -23.37
C PRO A 177 -11.89 30.92 -22.88
N MET A 178 -12.85 31.24 -23.75
CA MET A 178 -14.00 32.10 -23.40
C MET A 178 -15.12 31.36 -22.65
N THR A 179 -15.06 30.03 -22.56
CA THR A 179 -16.11 29.20 -21.92
C THR A 179 -16.35 29.60 -20.48
N ALA A 180 -15.28 29.79 -19.69
CA ALA A 180 -15.38 30.17 -18.28
C ALA A 180 -16.10 31.51 -18.10
N THR A 181 -15.67 32.53 -18.85
CA THR A 181 -16.25 33.87 -18.80
C THR A 181 -17.71 33.89 -19.24
N ARG A 182 -18.07 33.15 -20.31
CA ARG A 182 -19.46 33.05 -20.76
C ARG A 182 -20.35 32.37 -19.71
N LEU A 183 -19.87 31.28 -19.10
CA LEU A 183 -20.59 30.60 -18.02
C LEU A 183 -20.79 31.55 -16.82
N ALA A 184 -19.75 32.26 -16.40
CA ALA A 184 -19.82 33.15 -15.24
C ALA A 184 -20.73 34.36 -15.48
N ALA A 185 -20.75 34.90 -16.70
CA ALA A 185 -21.69 35.95 -17.07
C ALA A 185 -23.16 35.48 -17.03
N ARG A 186 -23.40 34.21 -17.40
CA ARG A 186 -24.75 33.61 -17.44
C ARG A 186 -25.22 33.10 -16.07
N PHE A 187 -24.29 32.64 -15.25
CA PHE A 187 -24.52 32.04 -13.94
C PHE A 187 -23.64 32.73 -12.87
N PRO A 188 -23.95 33.98 -12.51
CA PRO A 188 -23.06 34.81 -11.70
C PRO A 188 -22.84 34.30 -10.28
N THR A 189 -23.68 33.39 -9.77
CA THR A 189 -23.57 32.80 -8.43
C THR A 189 -22.92 31.42 -8.40
N THR A 190 -22.58 30.84 -9.56
CA THR A 190 -21.91 29.54 -9.67
C THR A 190 -20.39 29.74 -9.59
N PRO A 191 -19.68 29.15 -8.62
CA PRO A 191 -18.23 29.15 -8.59
C PRO A 191 -17.65 28.44 -9.81
N ILE A 192 -16.86 29.16 -10.61
CA ILE A 192 -16.23 28.64 -11.82
C ILE A 192 -14.73 28.85 -11.71
N TYR A 193 -13.97 27.78 -11.76
CA TYR A 193 -12.52 27.77 -11.71
C TYR A 193 -11.98 27.40 -13.09
N SER A 194 -11.15 28.24 -13.69
CA SER A 194 -10.51 27.92 -14.98
C SER A 194 -9.00 28.06 -14.92
N TRP A 195 -8.33 27.16 -15.62
CA TRP A 195 -6.88 27.23 -15.75
C TRP A 195 -6.46 28.45 -16.57
N ASP A 196 -5.49 29.19 -16.06
CA ASP A 196 -4.81 30.29 -16.73
C ASP A 196 -3.31 30.24 -16.37
N PRO A 197 -2.41 30.02 -17.34
CA PRO A 197 -0.98 29.92 -17.07
C PRO A 197 -0.38 31.22 -16.53
N THR A 198 -1.06 32.36 -16.71
CA THR A 198 -0.63 33.67 -16.25
C THR A 198 -1.22 34.08 -14.89
N ALA A 199 -2.09 33.24 -14.31
CA ALA A 199 -2.68 33.50 -13.00
C ALA A 199 -1.62 33.58 -11.89
N ARG A 200 -1.89 34.38 -10.85
CA ARG A 200 -0.97 34.54 -9.72
C ARG A 200 -0.81 33.25 -8.89
N ALA A 201 0.41 33.10 -8.39
CA ALA A 201 0.76 32.21 -7.28
C ALA A 201 -0.09 32.52 -6.04
N GLY A 202 -0.63 31.50 -5.36
CA GLY A 202 -1.39 31.68 -4.12
C GLY A 202 -2.78 32.31 -4.27
N GLY A 203 -3.81 31.47 -4.09
CA GLY A 203 -5.19 31.70 -3.59
C GLY A 203 -6.02 32.96 -3.93
N ASP A 204 -5.43 34.15 -3.98
CA ASP A 204 -6.12 35.44 -3.86
C ASP A 204 -6.21 36.15 -5.22
N ASN A 205 -6.87 35.52 -6.19
CA ASN A 205 -7.32 36.24 -7.39
C ASN A 205 -8.78 36.68 -7.17
N PRO A 206 -9.07 38.00 -7.06
CA PRO A 206 -10.45 38.48 -7.00
C PRO A 206 -11.20 38.03 -8.26
N PRO A 207 -12.49 37.68 -8.15
CA PRO A 207 -13.23 37.15 -9.27
C PRO A 207 -13.36 38.18 -10.39
N ILE A 208 -13.16 37.76 -11.64
CA ILE A 208 -13.11 38.67 -12.80
C ILE A 208 -14.54 39.04 -13.25
N VAL A 209 -15.43 38.04 -13.34
CA VAL A 209 -16.85 38.17 -13.69
C VAL A 209 -17.64 37.17 -12.84
N GLY A 210 -18.70 37.61 -12.15
CA GLY A 210 -19.46 36.72 -11.26
C GLY A 210 -18.55 36.08 -10.20
N HIS A 211 -18.61 34.75 -10.05
CA HIS A 211 -17.69 33.96 -9.21
C HIS A 211 -16.68 33.18 -10.07
N HIS A 212 -16.11 33.83 -11.08
CA HIS A 212 -15.05 33.26 -11.93
C HIS A 212 -13.67 33.48 -11.32
N HIS A 213 -12.99 32.38 -11.00
CA HIS A 213 -11.64 32.34 -10.43
C HIS A 213 -10.65 31.69 -11.41
N ASN A 214 -9.50 32.33 -11.60
CA ASN A 214 -8.39 31.75 -12.36
C ASN A 214 -7.41 31.05 -11.42
N TYR A 215 -6.96 29.86 -11.81
CA TYR A 215 -5.90 29.12 -11.12
C TYR A 215 -4.77 28.74 -12.07
N ARG A 216 -3.58 28.53 -11.50
CA ARG A 216 -2.41 27.98 -12.19
C ARG A 216 -2.05 26.63 -11.61
N LEU A 217 -1.44 25.76 -12.42
CA LEU A 217 -0.81 24.54 -11.92
C LEU A 217 0.45 24.92 -11.13
N GLY A 218 0.66 24.32 -9.96
CA GLY A 218 1.83 24.65 -9.15
C GLY A 218 2.06 23.73 -7.95
N MET A 219 3.20 23.92 -7.29
CA MET A 219 3.66 23.16 -6.12
C MET A 219 3.44 23.88 -4.78
N GLU A 220 2.84 25.07 -4.80
CA GLU A 220 2.58 25.84 -3.58
C GLU A 220 1.48 25.19 -2.75
N LEU A 221 1.82 24.75 -1.54
CA LEU A 221 0.87 24.35 -0.50
C LEU A 221 0.74 25.49 0.54
N PRO A 222 -0.46 25.76 1.09
CA PRO A 222 -0.62 26.68 2.22
C PRO A 222 0.16 26.22 3.46
N GLU A 223 0.58 27.16 4.31
CA GLU A 223 1.26 26.85 5.58
C GLU A 223 0.42 25.94 6.49
N GLY A 224 1.07 25.03 7.22
CA GLY A 224 0.42 24.08 8.13
C GLY A 224 -0.21 22.85 7.45
N GLN A 225 -0.14 22.75 6.12
CA GLN A 225 -0.55 21.55 5.39
C GLN A 225 0.57 20.50 5.38
N ALA A 226 0.21 19.24 5.69
CA ALA A 226 1.14 18.12 5.55
C ALA A 226 1.74 18.09 4.13
N HIS A 227 3.07 18.07 4.05
CA HIS A 227 3.82 18.16 2.80
C HIS A 227 3.89 16.83 2.05
N ASN A 228 3.55 15.72 2.74
CA ASN A 228 3.57 14.37 2.19
C ASN A 228 2.45 13.50 2.80
N ASN A 229 2.24 12.34 2.18
CA ASN A 229 1.20 11.38 2.55
C ASN A 229 1.41 10.75 3.94
N TRP A 230 2.66 10.63 4.40
CA TRP A 230 3.01 10.02 5.69
C TRP A 230 2.70 10.92 6.87
N GLU A 231 3.05 12.20 6.77
CA GLU A 231 2.69 13.22 7.73
C GLU A 231 1.18 13.39 7.82
N ARG A 232 0.49 13.33 6.67
CA ARG A 232 -0.98 13.36 6.63
C ARG A 232 -1.60 12.14 7.32
N ALA A 233 -1.04 10.94 7.12
CA ALA A 233 -1.49 9.74 7.81
C ALA A 233 -1.29 9.85 9.33
N ALA A 234 -0.11 10.27 9.78
CA ALA A 234 0.19 10.49 11.19
C ALA A 234 -0.75 11.51 11.85
N MET A 235 -1.03 12.62 11.14
CA MET A 235 -2.00 13.62 11.58
C MET A 235 -3.41 13.02 11.74
N ARG A 236 -3.89 12.25 10.75
CA ARG A 236 -5.24 11.63 10.82
C ARG A 236 -5.34 10.62 11.94
N ILE A 237 -4.34 9.75 12.09
CA ILE A 237 -4.23 8.78 13.19
C ILE A 237 -4.30 9.48 14.55
N HIS A 238 -3.51 10.56 14.73
CA HIS A 238 -3.52 11.35 15.95
C HIS A 238 -4.86 12.03 16.22
N GLU A 239 -5.47 12.63 15.21
CA GLU A 239 -6.77 13.30 15.36
C GLU A 239 -7.86 12.31 15.78
N ARG A 240 -7.87 11.09 15.23
CA ARG A 240 -8.76 10.01 15.67
C ARG A 240 -8.45 9.57 17.10
N TYR A 241 -7.18 9.37 17.47
CA TYR A 241 -6.78 9.02 18.84
C TYR A 241 -7.21 10.08 19.86
N SER A 242 -7.08 11.35 19.51
CA SER A 242 -7.46 12.47 20.39
C SER A 242 -8.97 12.74 20.42
N ALA A 243 -9.72 12.22 19.45
CA ALA A 243 -11.17 12.38 19.40
C ALA A 243 -11.83 11.62 20.56
N GLY A 244 -12.82 12.24 21.21
CA GLY A 244 -13.55 11.62 22.33
C GLY A 244 -12.78 11.51 23.65
N SER A 245 -11.55 12.06 23.72
CA SER A 245 -10.72 12.10 24.94
C SER A 245 -10.57 13.52 25.49
N ASP A 246 -10.06 13.64 26.72
CA ASP A 246 -9.64 14.92 27.30
C ASP A 246 -8.46 15.52 26.51
N ARG A 247 -8.76 16.55 25.70
CA ARG A 247 -7.81 17.27 24.84
C ARG A 247 -6.97 18.32 25.57
N THR A 248 -7.08 18.42 26.90
CA THR A 248 -6.19 19.29 27.70
C THR A 248 -4.82 18.65 27.94
N GLN A 249 -4.71 17.33 27.83
CA GLN A 249 -3.46 16.62 28.04
C GLN A 249 -2.45 16.92 26.91
N PRO A 250 -1.15 17.10 27.21
CA PRO A 250 -0.15 17.54 26.23
C PRO A 250 -0.10 16.70 24.94
N GLN A 251 -0.26 15.39 25.06
CA GLN A 251 -0.21 14.41 23.96
C GLN A 251 -1.55 14.22 23.22
N ARG A 252 -2.61 14.92 23.65
CA ARG A 252 -3.99 14.81 23.09
C ARG A 252 -4.51 16.11 22.53
N LYS A 253 -3.69 17.16 22.52
CA LYS A 253 -4.06 18.43 21.89
C LYS A 253 -4.37 18.23 20.40
N PRO A 254 -5.26 19.05 19.82
CA PRO A 254 -5.44 19.10 18.36
C PRO A 254 -4.09 19.27 17.65
N TRP A 255 -3.94 18.69 16.46
CA TRP A 255 -2.68 18.67 15.72
C TRP A 255 -2.02 20.05 15.58
N PRO A 256 -2.74 21.16 15.29
CA PRO A 256 -2.13 22.50 15.21
C PRO A 256 -1.46 22.94 16.52
N GLU A 257 -2.02 22.54 17.66
CA GLU A 257 -1.58 22.90 19.01
C GLU A 257 -0.67 21.86 19.66
N LEU A 258 -0.45 20.73 18.97
CA LEU A 258 0.36 19.63 19.46
C LEU A 258 1.85 20.02 19.45
N ASP A 259 2.52 19.76 20.58
CA ASP A 259 3.97 19.99 20.71
C ASP A 259 4.77 19.16 19.71
N ASP A 260 5.87 19.72 19.23
CA ASP A 260 6.71 19.09 18.21
C ASP A 260 7.22 17.71 18.65
N PHE A 261 7.47 17.49 19.94
CA PHE A 261 7.84 16.15 20.44
C PHE A 261 6.80 15.09 20.07
N TYR A 262 5.51 15.38 20.25
CA TYR A 262 4.44 14.44 19.95
C TYR A 262 4.16 14.33 18.45
N LYS A 263 4.26 15.43 17.70
CA LYS A 263 4.20 15.38 16.22
C LYS A 263 5.29 14.46 15.66
N HIS A 264 6.53 14.60 16.15
CA HIS A 264 7.64 13.72 15.77
C HIS A 264 7.43 12.27 16.23
N SER A 265 6.87 12.05 17.43
CA SER A 265 6.55 10.69 17.91
C SER A 265 5.49 10.00 17.04
N ASN A 266 4.44 10.72 16.64
CA ASN A 266 3.39 10.19 15.75
C ASN A 266 3.96 9.90 14.34
N PHE A 267 4.79 10.81 13.81
CA PHE A 267 5.46 10.59 12.53
C PHE A 267 6.41 9.38 12.59
N ARG A 268 7.18 9.25 13.68
CA ARG A 268 8.05 8.10 13.96
C ARG A 268 7.26 6.80 13.92
N GLN A 269 6.13 6.71 14.62
CA GLN A 269 5.32 5.49 14.68
C GLN A 269 4.90 5.02 13.28
N VAL A 270 4.40 5.93 12.43
CA VAL A 270 4.03 5.60 11.04
C VAL A 270 5.26 5.12 10.24
N GLN A 271 6.39 5.82 10.34
CA GLN A 271 7.62 5.42 9.64
C GLN A 271 8.19 4.08 10.13
N ASN A 272 8.11 3.84 11.45
CA ASN A 272 8.61 2.63 12.06
C ASN A 272 7.74 1.44 11.70
N ALA A 273 6.41 1.61 11.63
CA ALA A 273 5.49 0.59 11.13
C ALA A 273 5.88 0.09 9.73
N PHE A 274 6.25 1.01 8.81
CA PHE A 274 6.73 0.60 7.48
C PHE A 274 7.97 -0.28 7.55
N ARG A 275 8.91 0.07 8.44
CA ARG A 275 10.17 -0.63 8.63
C ARG A 275 9.97 -2.01 9.25
N ILE A 276 9.29 -2.09 10.40
CA ILE A 276 9.17 -3.35 11.17
C ILE A 276 8.39 -4.41 10.37
N VAL A 277 7.36 -4.02 9.62
CA VAL A 277 6.60 -4.95 8.78
C VAL A 277 7.47 -5.60 7.70
N GLU A 278 8.44 -4.88 7.15
CA GLU A 278 9.33 -5.46 6.14
C GLU A 278 10.50 -6.23 6.75
N GLN A 279 11.08 -5.73 7.83
CA GLN A 279 12.29 -6.28 8.44
C GLN A 279 11.98 -7.49 9.33
N ASN A 280 10.87 -7.45 10.05
CA ASN A 280 10.50 -8.43 11.06
C ASN A 280 9.42 -9.41 10.58
N ALA A 281 8.53 -9.00 9.66
CA ALA A 281 7.40 -9.84 9.25
C ALA A 281 7.46 -10.35 7.80
N GLY A 282 8.54 -10.08 7.06
CA GLY A 282 8.69 -10.57 5.68
C GLY A 282 7.61 -10.07 4.71
N HIS A 283 7.01 -8.92 4.98
CA HIS A 283 6.01 -8.26 4.15
C HIS A 283 6.63 -7.15 3.29
N THR A 284 5.83 -6.59 2.38
CA THR A 284 6.15 -5.42 1.55
C THR A 284 4.93 -4.52 1.46
N TRP A 285 5.17 -3.21 1.36
CA TRP A 285 4.11 -2.22 1.10
C TRP A 285 3.85 -2.01 -0.40
N ASN A 286 4.63 -2.67 -1.27
CA ASN A 286 4.38 -2.69 -2.70
C ASN A 286 3.22 -3.62 -3.03
N ILE A 287 2.06 -3.01 -3.26
CA ILE A 287 0.83 -3.70 -3.65
C ILE A 287 0.71 -3.91 -5.17
N LEU A 288 1.69 -3.48 -5.99
CA LEU A 288 1.63 -3.71 -7.43
C LEU A 288 1.70 -5.21 -7.74
N GLY A 289 0.71 -5.68 -8.50
CA GLY A 289 0.57 -7.10 -8.81
C GLY A 289 0.21 -7.96 -7.59
N ALA A 290 -0.19 -7.36 -6.47
CA ALA A 290 -0.88 -8.09 -5.41
C ALA A 290 -2.35 -8.31 -5.78
N PRO A 291 -2.99 -9.37 -5.26
CA PRO A 291 -4.44 -9.52 -5.36
C PRO A 291 -5.18 -8.30 -4.79
N LEU A 292 -6.39 -8.06 -5.29
CA LEU A 292 -7.29 -7.08 -4.69
C LEU A 292 -7.65 -7.52 -3.27
N ASP A 293 -7.46 -6.62 -2.32
CA ASP A 293 -7.91 -6.83 -0.95
C ASP A 293 -9.38 -6.44 -0.87
N ARG A 294 -10.26 -7.42 -0.66
CA ARG A 294 -11.71 -7.21 -0.51
C ARG A 294 -12.17 -7.35 0.93
N VAL A 295 -11.23 -7.61 1.85
CA VAL A 295 -11.55 -7.81 3.25
C VAL A 295 -11.51 -6.44 3.91
N PRO A 296 -12.61 -5.98 4.53
CA PRO A 296 -12.59 -4.72 5.26
C PRO A 296 -11.57 -4.79 6.40
N PRO A 297 -10.93 -3.68 6.78
CA PRO A 297 -10.02 -3.64 7.92
C PRO A 297 -10.72 -4.17 9.18
N PRO A 298 -10.09 -5.10 9.92
CA PRO A 298 -10.67 -5.58 11.17
C PRO A 298 -10.60 -4.48 12.23
N LYS A 299 -11.36 -4.66 13.32
CA LYS A 299 -11.28 -3.76 14.49
C LYS A 299 -10.61 -4.47 15.65
N VAL A 300 -9.84 -3.73 16.43
CA VAL A 300 -9.33 -4.24 17.71
C VAL A 300 -10.54 -4.42 18.66
N PRO A 301 -10.74 -5.61 19.25
CA PRO A 301 -11.78 -5.82 20.24
C PRO A 301 -11.55 -5.00 21.52
N ASP A 302 -12.60 -4.70 22.25
CA ASP A 302 -12.48 -4.10 23.59
C ASP A 302 -11.85 -5.10 24.56
N ASN A 303 -10.74 -4.71 25.20
CA ASN A 303 -9.98 -5.53 26.15
C ASN A 303 -9.69 -6.97 25.64
N PRO A 304 -8.93 -7.10 24.53
CA PRO A 304 -8.77 -8.38 23.83
C PRO A 304 -7.83 -9.33 24.60
N SER A 305 -8.13 -10.62 24.56
CA SER A 305 -7.18 -11.66 25.00
C SER A 305 -6.00 -11.78 24.03
N LEU A 306 -4.92 -12.45 24.45
CA LEU A 306 -3.79 -12.75 23.57
C LEU A 306 -4.23 -13.52 22.32
N GLU A 307 -5.08 -14.55 22.47
CA GLU A 307 -5.56 -15.36 21.34
C GLU A 307 -6.33 -14.51 20.32
N GLN A 308 -7.16 -13.57 20.79
CA GLN A 308 -7.88 -12.63 19.91
C GLN A 308 -6.94 -11.66 19.19
N LEU A 309 -5.88 -11.18 19.86
CA LEU A 309 -4.86 -10.35 19.22
C LEU A 309 -4.10 -11.14 18.15
N LEU A 310 -3.70 -12.37 18.44
CA LEU A 310 -2.99 -13.23 17.47
C LEU A 310 -3.89 -13.58 16.27
N GLU A 311 -5.17 -13.86 16.50
CA GLU A 311 -6.14 -14.06 15.41
C GLU A 311 -6.29 -12.78 14.56
N LEU A 312 -6.38 -11.62 15.20
CA LEU A 312 -6.42 -10.33 14.52
C LEU A 312 -5.20 -10.11 13.62
N PHE A 313 -3.99 -10.33 14.14
CA PHE A 313 -2.76 -10.24 13.34
C PHE A 313 -2.70 -11.28 12.22
N ALA A 314 -3.23 -12.49 12.44
CA ALA A 314 -3.34 -13.49 11.40
C ALA A 314 -4.27 -13.04 10.25
N THR A 315 -5.34 -12.29 10.54
CA THR A 315 -6.17 -11.67 9.47
C THR A 315 -5.45 -10.59 8.66
N LEU A 316 -4.41 -9.98 9.24
CA LEU A 316 -3.50 -9.06 8.56
C LEU A 316 -2.35 -9.79 7.84
N GLY A 317 -2.26 -11.11 8.01
CA GLY A 317 -1.29 -11.98 7.34
C GLY A 317 -0.01 -12.27 8.13
N PHE A 318 0.03 -11.93 9.42
CA PHE A 318 1.22 -12.11 10.27
C PHE A 318 1.15 -13.38 11.11
N THR A 319 2.30 -14.02 11.36
CA THR A 319 2.42 -15.14 12.31
C THR A 319 2.64 -14.61 13.73
N GLU A 320 2.49 -15.49 14.72
CA GLU A 320 2.79 -15.15 16.13
C GLU A 320 4.24 -14.67 16.32
N GLU A 321 5.20 -15.33 15.69
CA GLU A 321 6.62 -14.91 15.69
C GLU A 321 6.79 -13.48 15.15
N ASP A 322 6.19 -13.18 13.97
CA ASP A 322 6.22 -11.83 13.39
C ASP A 322 5.67 -10.78 14.36
N VAL A 323 4.58 -11.10 15.07
CA VAL A 323 3.91 -10.18 15.99
C VAL A 323 4.83 -9.79 17.14
N TRP A 324 5.47 -10.77 17.77
CA TRP A 324 6.37 -10.50 18.90
C TRP A 324 7.64 -9.76 18.46
N ASP A 325 8.19 -10.10 17.30
CA ASP A 325 9.36 -9.41 16.75
C ASP A 325 9.04 -7.95 16.37
N MET A 326 7.88 -7.71 15.75
CA MET A 326 7.41 -6.35 15.45
C MET A 326 7.13 -5.55 16.73
N ALA A 327 6.48 -6.15 17.71
CA ALA A 327 6.15 -5.48 18.97
C ALA A 327 7.40 -5.08 19.75
N ARG A 328 8.40 -5.97 19.80
CA ARG A 328 9.72 -5.66 20.35
C ARG A 328 10.38 -4.50 19.61
N ALA A 329 10.41 -4.56 18.28
CA ALA A 329 11.06 -3.53 17.46
C ALA A 329 10.37 -2.16 17.57
N GLU A 330 9.04 -2.12 17.74
CA GLU A 330 8.30 -0.88 18.02
C GLU A 330 8.60 -0.37 19.44
N PHE A 331 8.60 -1.25 20.43
CA PHE A 331 8.91 -0.88 21.81
C PHE A 331 10.31 -0.28 21.94
N GLU A 332 11.33 -0.93 21.39
CA GLU A 332 12.72 -0.46 21.44
C GLU A 332 12.87 0.91 20.75
N ASP A 333 12.29 1.09 19.55
CA ASP A 333 12.30 2.38 18.84
C ASP A 333 11.59 3.50 19.61
N TRP A 334 10.40 3.21 20.15
CA TRP A 334 9.63 4.12 20.99
C TRP A 334 10.40 4.53 22.25
N SER A 335 11.02 3.55 22.93
CA SER A 335 11.73 3.74 24.19
C SER A 335 13.01 4.57 23.97
N ASP A 336 13.77 4.28 22.92
CA ASP A 336 14.95 5.03 22.51
C ASP A 336 14.62 6.45 22.08
N PHE A 337 13.51 6.65 21.37
CA PHE A 337 13.01 7.99 21.04
C PHE A 337 12.73 8.79 22.30
N HIS A 338 11.99 8.22 23.26
CA HIS A 338 11.64 8.89 24.51
C HIS A 338 12.90 9.24 25.33
N ARG A 339 13.81 8.27 25.53
CA ARG A 339 15.06 8.48 26.28
C ARG A 339 15.94 9.57 25.67
N ARG A 340 16.09 9.61 24.35
CA ARG A 340 16.82 10.68 23.65
C ARG A 340 16.23 12.07 23.86
N HIS A 341 14.94 12.17 24.12
CA HIS A 341 14.24 13.43 24.40
C HIS A 341 14.10 13.73 25.90
N GLY A 342 14.88 13.04 26.75
CA GLY A 342 14.98 13.29 28.17
C GLY A 342 13.90 12.61 29.02
N TRP A 343 13.13 11.69 28.45
CA TRP A 343 12.22 10.87 29.24
C TRP A 343 12.96 9.80 30.01
N THR A 344 12.49 9.52 31.23
CA THR A 344 13.03 8.47 32.09
C THR A 344 11.91 7.65 32.72
N HIS A 345 12.24 6.46 33.20
CA HIS A 345 11.28 5.63 33.93
C HIS A 345 10.84 6.33 35.23
N GLY A 346 9.56 6.17 35.58
CA GLY A 346 9.00 6.54 36.88
C GLY A 346 7.68 5.82 37.11
N PRO A 347 7.24 5.62 38.36
CA PRO A 347 6.11 4.74 38.69
C PRO A 347 4.76 5.22 38.16
N LYS A 348 4.65 6.49 37.76
CA LYS A 348 3.47 7.10 37.14
C LYS A 348 3.89 8.07 36.07
N ARG A 349 2.99 8.30 35.11
CA ARG A 349 3.15 9.32 34.06
C ARG A 349 3.29 10.71 34.67
N ASP A 350 4.35 11.41 34.31
CA ASP A 350 4.57 12.82 34.65
C ASP A 350 5.11 13.57 33.43
N TYR A 351 4.27 14.42 32.83
CA TYR A 351 4.63 15.20 31.65
C TYR A 351 5.61 16.33 31.95
N VAL A 352 5.56 16.89 33.16
CA VAL A 352 6.41 18.02 33.57
C VAL A 352 7.84 17.54 33.80
N ASN A 353 7.99 16.42 34.50
CA ASN A 353 9.28 15.82 34.82
C ASN A 353 9.72 14.74 33.83
N LYS A 354 9.00 14.56 32.72
CA LYS A 354 9.24 13.55 31.66
C LYS A 354 9.45 12.14 32.23
N LYS A 355 8.52 11.69 33.07
CA LYS A 355 8.48 10.32 33.61
C LYS A 355 7.43 9.48 32.90
N HIS A 356 7.79 8.27 32.50
CA HIS A 356 6.90 7.34 31.82
C HIS A 356 6.99 5.95 32.45
N GLU A 357 5.84 5.42 32.86
CA GLU A 357 5.70 4.15 33.59
C GLU A 357 6.10 2.93 32.75
N LYS A 358 5.79 2.94 31.45
CA LYS A 358 6.17 1.86 30.53
C LYS A 358 7.60 1.93 29.99
N LEU A 359 8.45 2.85 30.46
CA LEU A 359 9.82 3.04 29.93
C LEU A 359 10.84 2.05 30.53
N VAL A 360 10.47 0.77 30.55
CA VAL A 360 11.22 -0.35 31.13
C VAL A 360 12.04 -1.09 30.06
N SER A 361 12.54 -2.30 30.37
CA SER A 361 13.14 -3.22 29.40
C SER A 361 12.05 -4.00 28.63
N TRP A 362 12.41 -4.59 27.49
CA TRP A 362 11.48 -5.45 26.76
C TRP A 362 11.21 -6.76 27.51
N GLU A 363 12.23 -7.27 28.20
CA GLU A 363 12.15 -8.46 29.05
C GLU A 363 11.14 -8.25 30.18
N GLU A 364 11.13 -7.09 30.84
CA GLU A 364 10.08 -6.74 31.81
C GLU A 364 8.70 -6.59 31.16
N THR A 365 8.64 -6.13 29.92
CA THR A 365 7.38 -5.89 29.20
C THR A 365 6.66 -7.19 28.88
N ILE A 366 7.39 -8.23 28.43
CA ILE A 366 6.77 -9.51 28.03
C ILE A 366 6.31 -10.34 29.23
N ASP A 367 6.92 -10.14 30.40
CA ASP A 367 6.56 -10.84 31.64
C ASP A 367 5.34 -10.23 32.37
N ASP A 368 4.85 -9.07 31.94
CA ASP A 368 3.73 -8.35 32.55
C ASP A 368 2.61 -8.05 31.54
N GLU A 369 1.43 -8.64 31.75
CA GLU A 369 0.23 -8.43 30.94
C GLU A 369 -0.17 -6.96 30.81
N THR A 370 0.03 -6.17 31.87
CA THR A 370 -0.29 -4.74 31.85
C THR A 370 0.64 -3.92 30.95
N LEU A 371 1.76 -4.50 30.51
CA LEU A 371 2.74 -3.89 29.62
C LEU A 371 2.67 -4.44 28.19
N TRP A 372 2.68 -5.77 27.99
CA TRP A 372 2.65 -6.33 26.64
C TRP A 372 1.30 -6.12 25.95
N GLN A 373 0.17 -6.20 26.69
CA GLN A 373 -1.16 -6.11 26.06
C GLN A 373 -1.36 -4.73 25.41
N PRO A 374 -1.09 -3.59 26.09
CA PRO A 374 -1.16 -2.29 25.43
C PRO A 374 -0.17 -2.11 24.27
N ALA A 375 1.00 -2.77 24.31
CA ALA A 375 1.98 -2.71 23.22
C ALA A 375 1.46 -3.40 21.96
N LEU A 376 0.88 -4.60 22.10
CA LEU A 376 0.26 -5.33 20.99
C LEU A 376 -0.98 -4.60 20.45
N ILE A 377 -1.82 -4.05 21.33
CA ILE A 377 -2.98 -3.23 20.92
C ILE A 377 -2.51 -2.04 20.10
N SER A 378 -1.51 -1.29 20.59
CA SER A 378 -0.97 -0.12 19.88
C SER A 378 -0.40 -0.48 18.50
N LEU A 379 0.29 -1.62 18.39
CA LEU A 379 0.81 -2.12 17.11
C LEU A 379 -0.34 -2.49 16.17
N ALA A 380 -1.32 -3.27 16.64
CA ALA A 380 -2.47 -3.69 15.85
C ALA A 380 -3.27 -2.48 15.35
N ASP A 381 -3.57 -1.53 16.23
CA ASP A 381 -4.27 -0.28 15.91
C ASP A 381 -3.53 0.50 14.82
N THR A 382 -2.20 0.65 14.94
CA THR A 382 -1.39 1.35 13.93
C THR A 382 -1.52 0.70 12.56
N LEU A 383 -1.38 -0.63 12.48
CA LEU A 383 -1.46 -1.37 11.21
C LEU A 383 -2.87 -1.34 10.60
N ILE A 384 -3.91 -1.43 11.44
CA ILE A 384 -5.31 -1.34 11.02
C ILE A 384 -5.63 0.06 10.50
N GLN A 385 -5.22 1.10 11.20
CA GLN A 385 -5.49 2.47 10.82
C GLN A 385 -4.75 2.85 9.52
N LEU A 386 -3.51 2.36 9.34
CA LEU A 386 -2.82 2.46 8.06
C LEU A 386 -3.61 1.78 6.94
N ARG A 387 -4.17 0.59 7.19
CA ARG A 387 -5.01 -0.14 6.22
C ARG A 387 -6.30 0.61 5.87
N GLU A 388 -6.99 1.19 6.87
CA GLU A 388 -8.17 2.04 6.65
C GLU A 388 -7.83 3.29 5.82
N LEU A 389 -6.63 3.84 6.00
CA LEU A 389 -6.08 4.93 5.18
C LEU A 389 -5.51 4.44 3.84
N GLY A 390 -5.67 3.17 3.46
CA GLY A 390 -5.27 2.62 2.16
C GLY A 390 -3.83 2.16 2.04
N TYR A 391 -3.09 2.11 3.14
CA TYR A 391 -1.75 1.56 3.21
C TYR A 391 -1.85 0.14 3.75
N ARG A 392 -1.70 -0.85 2.86
CA ARG A 392 -1.68 -2.26 3.26
C ARG A 392 -0.34 -2.88 2.91
N SER A 393 0.15 -3.72 3.81
CA SER A 393 1.26 -4.61 3.50
C SER A 393 0.74 -5.91 2.91
N VAL A 394 1.59 -6.60 2.16
CA VAL A 394 1.32 -7.93 1.61
C VAL A 394 2.54 -8.81 1.83
N PRO A 395 2.38 -10.14 1.96
CA PRO A 395 3.52 -11.04 2.05
C PRO A 395 4.47 -10.86 0.87
N LEU A 396 5.77 -10.70 1.15
CA LEU A 396 6.79 -10.55 0.11
C LEU A 396 6.93 -11.84 -0.71
N TRP A 397 6.83 -12.98 -0.03
CA TRP A 397 6.91 -14.31 -0.59
C TRP A 397 5.55 -14.73 -1.15
N LYS A 398 5.44 -14.78 -2.48
CA LYS A 398 4.20 -15.13 -3.17
C LYS A 398 4.16 -16.62 -3.53
N PRO A 399 3.04 -17.33 -3.31
CA PRO A 399 2.93 -18.72 -3.68
C PRO A 399 2.89 -18.87 -5.21
N HIS A 400 3.65 -19.85 -5.70
CA HIS A 400 3.72 -20.25 -7.10
C HIS A 400 3.69 -21.77 -7.19
N HIS A 401 3.32 -22.28 -8.35
CA HIS A 401 3.44 -23.71 -8.67
C HIS A 401 4.13 -23.85 -10.02
N ARG A 402 4.85 -24.96 -10.20
CA ARG A 402 5.48 -25.25 -11.48
C ARG A 402 4.43 -25.65 -12.51
N ILE A 403 4.53 -25.05 -13.70
CA ILE A 403 3.71 -25.38 -14.87
C ILE A 403 4.49 -26.19 -15.92
N GLU A 404 5.80 -26.27 -15.77
CA GLU A 404 6.66 -27.06 -16.65
C GLU A 404 6.42 -28.57 -16.49
N GLN A 405 6.27 -29.26 -17.62
CA GLN A 405 6.29 -30.72 -17.67
C GLN A 405 7.73 -31.23 -17.82
N VAL A 406 8.07 -32.24 -17.04
CA VAL A 406 9.38 -32.91 -17.07
C VAL A 406 9.23 -34.35 -17.51
N THR A 407 10.29 -34.92 -18.05
CA THR A 407 10.41 -36.38 -18.19
C THR A 407 11.21 -36.94 -17.03
N ALA A 408 10.92 -38.18 -16.63
CA ALA A 408 11.61 -38.80 -15.51
C ALA A 408 11.95 -40.27 -15.80
N LYS A 409 13.18 -40.67 -15.47
CA LYS A 409 13.68 -42.04 -15.59
C LYS A 409 14.14 -42.54 -14.23
N ARG A 410 13.62 -43.69 -13.78
CA ARG A 410 14.08 -44.32 -12.55
C ARG A 410 15.35 -45.13 -12.80
N HIS A 411 16.35 -44.95 -11.94
CA HIS A 411 17.59 -45.71 -11.95
C HIS A 411 17.58 -46.78 -10.86
N TRP A 412 17.87 -48.03 -11.24
CA TRP A 412 17.84 -49.18 -10.32
C TRP A 412 19.19 -49.48 -9.66
N MET A 413 20.24 -48.75 -10.05
CA MET A 413 21.56 -48.77 -9.45
C MET A 413 21.95 -47.34 -9.04
N PRO A 414 22.85 -47.16 -8.04
CA PRO A 414 23.41 -45.85 -7.75
C PRO A 414 24.09 -45.27 -8.98
N TRP A 415 23.93 -43.97 -9.21
CA TRP A 415 24.50 -43.28 -10.37
C TRP A 415 25.08 -41.94 -9.96
N LYS A 416 25.98 -41.40 -10.78
CA LYS A 416 26.59 -40.09 -10.54
C LYS A 416 25.91 -39.06 -11.42
N TRP A 417 25.60 -37.92 -10.83
CA TRP A 417 25.17 -36.73 -11.55
C TRP A 417 26.13 -35.59 -11.23
N THR A 418 26.47 -34.79 -12.24
CA THR A 418 27.29 -33.61 -12.07
C THR A 418 26.45 -32.39 -12.42
N SER A 419 26.36 -31.45 -11.48
CA SER A 419 25.63 -30.20 -11.68
C SER A 419 26.28 -29.37 -12.78
N PRO A 420 25.55 -28.43 -13.43
CA PRO A 420 26.11 -27.53 -14.42
C PRO A 420 27.32 -26.71 -13.91
N ARG A 421 27.48 -26.57 -12.59
CA ARG A 421 28.61 -25.87 -11.94
C ARG A 421 29.69 -26.82 -11.41
N GLY A 422 29.69 -28.09 -11.82
CA GLY A 422 30.77 -29.06 -11.57
C GLY A 422 30.66 -29.87 -10.28
N ARG A 423 29.64 -29.65 -9.44
CA ARG A 423 29.46 -30.46 -8.22
C ARG A 423 28.92 -31.84 -8.57
N THR A 424 29.60 -32.88 -8.11
CA THR A 424 29.17 -34.27 -8.35
C THR A 424 28.41 -34.81 -7.14
N ILE A 425 27.19 -35.30 -7.36
CA ILE A 425 26.34 -35.97 -6.39
C ILE A 425 26.22 -37.45 -6.77
N ARG A 426 26.31 -38.35 -5.79
CA ARG A 426 26.06 -39.79 -5.98
C ARG A 426 24.62 -40.09 -5.56
N ALA A 427 23.73 -40.23 -6.53
CA ALA A 427 22.34 -40.57 -6.29
C ALA A 427 22.20 -42.04 -5.88
N GLY A 428 21.31 -42.30 -4.91
CA GLY A 428 21.06 -43.62 -4.37
C GLY A 428 20.37 -44.57 -5.34
N LYS A 429 20.33 -45.86 -4.97
CA LYS A 429 19.54 -46.87 -5.70
C LYS A 429 18.06 -46.48 -5.68
N GLY A 430 17.40 -46.54 -6.83
CA GLY A 430 15.97 -46.27 -6.96
C GLY A 430 15.61 -44.80 -7.16
N SER A 431 16.58 -43.88 -7.13
CA SER A 431 16.40 -42.46 -7.42
C SER A 431 15.96 -42.22 -8.88
N TRP A 432 15.30 -41.10 -9.09
CA TRP A 432 14.86 -40.63 -10.40
C TRP A 432 15.86 -39.63 -10.98
N GLU A 433 16.09 -39.70 -12.28
CA GLU A 433 16.66 -38.63 -13.09
C GLU A 433 15.49 -37.86 -13.68
N VAL A 434 15.36 -36.59 -13.31
CA VAL A 434 14.34 -35.68 -13.82
C VAL A 434 14.97 -34.81 -14.89
N ARG A 435 14.24 -34.55 -15.99
CA ARG A 435 14.74 -33.80 -17.15
C ARG A 435 13.70 -32.80 -17.68
N THR A 436 14.13 -31.54 -17.84
CA THR A 436 13.33 -30.46 -18.44
C THR A 436 13.29 -30.53 -19.96
N ALA A 437 12.45 -29.69 -20.58
CA ALA A 437 12.48 -29.51 -22.04
C ALA A 437 13.82 -28.94 -22.52
N ASP A 438 14.47 -28.12 -21.70
CA ASP A 438 15.79 -27.53 -21.94
C ASP A 438 16.96 -28.52 -21.71
N ASN A 439 16.68 -29.81 -21.53
CA ASN A 439 17.66 -30.86 -21.23
C ASN A 439 18.44 -30.67 -19.90
N GLU A 440 18.02 -29.77 -19.02
CA GLU A 440 18.55 -29.69 -17.66
C GLU A 440 18.10 -30.94 -16.88
N THR A 441 19.03 -31.59 -16.18
CA THR A 441 18.74 -32.79 -15.39
C THR A 441 19.14 -32.61 -13.94
N TRP A 442 18.44 -33.30 -13.04
CA TRP A 442 18.85 -33.46 -11.64
C TRP A 442 18.37 -34.80 -11.06
N PRO A 443 19.07 -35.33 -10.05
CA PRO A 443 18.64 -36.51 -9.32
C PRO A 443 17.56 -36.14 -8.28
N LEU A 444 16.61 -37.04 -8.04
CA LEU A 444 15.64 -36.93 -6.95
C LEU A 444 15.41 -38.28 -6.27
N ALA A 445 15.35 -38.31 -4.93
CA ALA A 445 15.04 -39.53 -4.19
C ALA A 445 13.62 -40.02 -4.53
N ASN A 446 13.37 -41.33 -4.42
CA ASN A 446 12.12 -41.94 -4.90
C ASN A 446 10.87 -41.49 -4.13
N ASP A 447 10.99 -41.39 -2.81
CA ASP A 447 9.99 -40.86 -1.90
C ASP A 447 9.67 -39.40 -2.24
N LEU A 448 10.68 -38.54 -2.37
CA LEU A 448 10.52 -37.14 -2.76
C LEU A 448 9.89 -37.00 -4.15
N PHE A 449 10.31 -37.80 -5.14
CA PHE A 449 9.71 -37.75 -6.48
C PHE A 449 8.22 -38.12 -6.45
N ARG A 450 7.85 -39.17 -5.72
CA ARG A 450 6.47 -39.63 -5.63
C ARG A 450 5.56 -38.70 -4.82
N SER A 451 6.10 -38.00 -3.83
CA SER A 451 5.34 -37.01 -3.06
C SER A 451 5.18 -35.68 -3.80
N SER A 452 6.15 -35.33 -4.67
CA SER A 452 6.18 -34.01 -5.30
C SER A 452 5.79 -33.98 -6.78
N TYR A 453 5.64 -35.12 -7.48
CA TYR A 453 5.25 -35.17 -8.88
C TYR A 453 4.00 -36.01 -9.13
N SER A 454 3.16 -35.53 -10.05
CA SER A 454 2.05 -36.28 -10.62
C SER A 454 2.27 -36.53 -12.10
N ARG A 455 1.91 -37.73 -12.55
CA ARG A 455 1.98 -38.11 -13.97
C ARG A 455 0.90 -37.38 -14.73
N VAL A 456 1.27 -36.73 -15.83
CA VAL A 456 0.32 -36.05 -16.73
C VAL A 456 -0.12 -37.01 -17.83
N ASP A 457 0.83 -37.41 -18.67
CA ASP A 457 0.62 -38.40 -19.74
C ASP A 457 1.94 -39.06 -20.13
N GLY A 458 1.90 -40.36 -20.46
CA GLY A 458 3.06 -41.10 -20.95
C GLY A 458 4.29 -40.95 -20.04
N LYS A 459 5.35 -40.33 -20.55
CA LYS A 459 6.61 -40.09 -19.84
C LYS A 459 6.66 -38.74 -19.12
N TYR A 460 5.61 -37.92 -19.22
CA TYR A 460 5.56 -36.56 -18.70
C TYR A 460 4.96 -36.48 -17.30
N TRP A 461 5.58 -35.65 -16.48
CA TRP A 461 5.26 -35.42 -15.08
C TRP A 461 5.21 -33.92 -14.81
N ILE A 462 4.38 -33.51 -13.86
CA ILE A 462 4.33 -32.12 -13.37
C ILE A 462 4.53 -32.12 -11.87
N ARG A 463 5.27 -31.11 -11.37
CA ARG A 463 5.50 -30.96 -9.93
C ARG A 463 4.24 -30.38 -9.28
N THR A 464 3.77 -30.99 -8.19
CA THR A 464 2.53 -30.64 -7.50
C THR A 464 2.74 -29.91 -6.17
N THR A 465 3.98 -29.60 -5.82
CA THR A 465 4.32 -28.83 -4.61
C THR A 465 4.17 -27.34 -4.87
N THR A 466 3.80 -26.59 -3.84
CA THR A 466 3.86 -25.13 -3.90
C THR A 466 5.29 -24.69 -3.62
N VAL A 467 5.72 -23.60 -4.26
CA VAL A 467 6.94 -22.88 -3.90
C VAL A 467 6.57 -21.45 -3.56
N TRP A 468 7.42 -20.77 -2.82
CA TRP A 468 7.28 -19.34 -2.58
C TRP A 468 8.36 -18.62 -3.35
N ALA A 469 8.01 -17.50 -3.98
CA ALA A 469 8.98 -16.76 -4.78
C ALA A 469 8.82 -15.27 -4.56
N ARG A 470 9.95 -14.58 -4.62
CA ARG A 470 10.05 -13.12 -4.66
C ARG A 470 11.18 -12.72 -5.61
N HIS A 471 11.19 -11.46 -6.04
CA HIS A 471 12.37 -10.93 -6.70
C HIS A 471 13.57 -10.90 -5.75
N ALA A 472 14.75 -11.14 -6.30
CA ALA A 472 16.02 -10.98 -5.59
C ALA A 472 16.31 -9.51 -5.33
N ARG A 473 16.97 -9.23 -4.20
CA ARG A 473 17.56 -7.92 -3.91
C ARG A 473 18.84 -7.77 -4.74
N ALA A 474 19.15 -6.56 -5.19
CA ALA A 474 20.41 -6.31 -5.90
C ALA A 474 21.62 -6.72 -5.03
N GLY A 475 22.46 -7.62 -5.54
CA GLY A 475 23.63 -8.15 -4.83
C GLY A 475 23.32 -9.17 -3.73
N GLU A 476 22.08 -9.65 -3.65
CA GLU A 476 21.68 -10.66 -2.66
C GLU A 476 22.46 -11.96 -2.86
N VAL A 477 23.11 -12.45 -1.81
CA VAL A 477 23.75 -13.76 -1.82
C VAL A 477 22.80 -14.79 -1.26
N VAL A 478 22.38 -15.74 -2.10
CA VAL A 478 21.47 -16.84 -1.73
C VAL A 478 22.28 -18.12 -1.64
N GLU A 479 22.20 -18.79 -0.49
CA GLU A 479 22.75 -20.14 -0.34
C GLU A 479 21.82 -21.16 -0.99
N THR A 480 22.36 -21.90 -1.96
CA THR A 480 21.64 -22.96 -2.63
C THR A 480 22.19 -24.33 -2.19
N PRO A 481 21.34 -25.31 -1.85
CA PRO A 481 21.80 -26.61 -1.37
C PRO A 481 22.79 -27.30 -2.30
N ASP A 482 22.64 -27.09 -3.61
CA ASP A 482 23.40 -27.79 -4.65
C ASP A 482 24.61 -26.99 -5.16
N ALA A 483 24.57 -25.66 -5.14
CA ALA A 483 25.61 -24.82 -5.74
C ALA A 483 26.32 -23.87 -4.76
N GLY A 484 25.98 -23.89 -3.47
CA GLY A 484 26.53 -22.98 -2.46
C GLY A 484 25.98 -21.56 -2.61
N ALA A 485 26.66 -20.60 -1.97
CA ALA A 485 26.33 -19.18 -2.01
C ALA A 485 26.46 -18.61 -3.45
N HIS A 486 25.42 -17.94 -3.92
CA HIS A 486 25.38 -17.30 -5.23
C HIS A 486 24.78 -15.90 -5.15
N ALA A 487 25.50 -14.90 -5.68
CA ALA A 487 24.97 -13.57 -5.85
C ALA A 487 23.90 -13.57 -6.96
N ALA A 488 22.68 -13.19 -6.62
CA ALA A 488 21.60 -12.97 -7.55
C ALA A 488 21.87 -11.70 -8.38
N THR A 489 21.48 -11.76 -9.65
CA THR A 489 21.51 -10.60 -10.54
C THR A 489 20.20 -9.83 -10.46
N GLU A 490 20.23 -8.55 -10.85
CA GLU A 490 19.04 -7.73 -10.87
C GLU A 490 17.98 -8.33 -11.81
N GLY A 491 16.74 -8.44 -11.32
CA GLY A 491 15.64 -9.08 -12.04
C GLY A 491 15.45 -10.56 -11.75
N ASP A 492 16.44 -11.25 -11.16
CA ASP A 492 16.29 -12.65 -10.76
C ASP A 492 15.19 -12.86 -9.72
N TRP A 493 14.73 -14.10 -9.62
CA TRP A 493 13.83 -14.56 -8.58
C TRP A 493 14.57 -15.44 -7.57
N VAL A 494 14.28 -15.22 -6.29
CA VAL A 494 14.61 -16.17 -5.22
C VAL A 494 13.37 -17.02 -4.97
N VAL A 495 13.56 -18.34 -5.03
CA VAL A 495 12.49 -19.32 -4.85
C VAL A 495 12.80 -20.17 -3.62
N GLN A 496 11.81 -20.33 -2.75
CA GLN A 496 11.81 -21.16 -1.57
C GLN A 496 10.96 -22.41 -1.79
N GLY A 497 11.52 -23.58 -1.53
CA GLY A 497 10.79 -24.85 -1.51
C GLY A 497 10.07 -25.08 -0.18
N GLU A 498 9.20 -26.09 -0.13
CA GLU A 498 8.41 -26.46 1.06
C GLU A 498 9.26 -26.83 2.29
N SER A 499 10.54 -27.18 2.11
CA SER A 499 11.47 -27.50 3.20
C SER A 499 12.40 -26.33 3.55
N GLY A 500 12.07 -25.12 3.12
CA GLY A 500 12.82 -23.90 3.41
C GLY A 500 14.05 -23.66 2.51
N GLN A 501 14.37 -24.59 1.60
CA GLN A 501 15.52 -24.48 0.72
C GLN A 501 15.34 -23.36 -0.33
N HIS A 502 16.40 -22.60 -0.59
CA HIS A 502 16.38 -21.49 -1.55
C HIS A 502 17.18 -21.77 -2.83
N TRP A 503 16.74 -21.19 -3.95
CA TRP A 503 17.51 -21.10 -5.18
C TRP A 503 17.18 -19.85 -5.99
N VAL A 504 18.15 -19.40 -6.79
CA VAL A 504 17.99 -18.25 -7.70
C VAL A 504 17.63 -18.76 -9.10
N ILE A 505 16.72 -18.06 -9.77
CA ILE A 505 16.33 -18.36 -11.16
C ILE A 505 16.11 -17.04 -11.93
N PRO A 506 16.66 -16.92 -13.15
CA PRO A 506 16.40 -15.76 -14.02
C PRO A 506 14.94 -15.55 -14.34
N ASP A 507 14.51 -14.29 -14.53
CA ASP A 507 13.10 -13.93 -14.77
C ASP A 507 12.51 -14.68 -15.97
N ASP A 508 13.20 -14.71 -17.10
CA ASP A 508 12.72 -15.40 -18.30
C ASP A 508 12.49 -16.90 -18.07
N LYS A 509 13.35 -17.55 -17.28
CA LYS A 509 13.17 -18.94 -16.85
C LYS A 509 12.05 -19.07 -15.82
N PHE A 510 11.89 -18.13 -14.91
CA PHE A 510 10.82 -18.14 -13.91
C PHE A 510 9.45 -18.06 -14.59
N GLN A 511 9.24 -17.09 -15.48
CA GLN A 511 7.97 -16.89 -16.19
C GLN A 511 7.57 -18.11 -17.05
N ARG A 512 8.56 -18.84 -17.62
CA ARG A 512 8.29 -20.07 -18.37
C ARG A 512 7.94 -21.27 -17.49
N ARG A 513 8.46 -21.32 -16.25
CA ARG A 513 8.40 -22.52 -15.40
C ARG A 513 7.36 -22.44 -14.29
N TYR A 514 6.92 -21.25 -13.90
CA TYR A 514 6.05 -21.03 -12.76
C TYR A 514 4.81 -20.22 -13.14
N ALA A 515 3.70 -20.54 -12.49
CA ALA A 515 2.50 -19.70 -12.47
C ALA A 515 2.16 -19.34 -11.03
N SER A 516 1.55 -18.16 -10.84
CA SER A 516 1.13 -17.69 -9.53
C SER A 516 -0.01 -18.54 -8.96
N GLY A 517 -0.03 -18.66 -7.63
CA GLY A 517 -1.02 -19.43 -6.88
C GLY A 517 -0.47 -20.76 -6.36
N ARG A 518 -1.16 -21.31 -5.36
CA ARG A 518 -0.84 -22.62 -4.78
C ARG A 518 -1.13 -23.73 -5.78
N ALA A 519 -0.34 -24.80 -5.74
CA ALA A 519 -0.63 -25.99 -6.54
C ALA A 519 -2.00 -26.56 -6.14
N LYS A 520 -2.81 -26.97 -7.12
CA LYS A 520 -4.07 -27.67 -6.85
C LYS A 520 -3.75 -29.02 -6.20
N GLY A 521 -4.00 -29.12 -4.90
CA GLY A 521 -3.84 -30.36 -4.15
C GLY A 521 -4.63 -31.50 -4.78
N ARG A 522 -4.10 -32.72 -4.67
CA ARG A 522 -4.80 -33.95 -5.06
C ARG A 522 -6.13 -34.01 -4.28
N ALA A 523 -7.25 -33.75 -4.95
CA ALA A 523 -8.56 -34.07 -4.40
C ALA A 523 -8.60 -35.59 -4.19
N GLY A 524 -8.48 -36.03 -2.94
CA GLY A 524 -8.78 -37.40 -2.58
C GLY A 524 -10.23 -37.68 -2.94
N ARG A 525 -10.47 -38.58 -3.89
CA ARG A 525 -11.77 -39.23 -4.06
C ARG A 525 -12.10 -39.95 -2.75
N VAL A 526 -12.80 -39.28 -1.84
CA VAL A 526 -13.57 -39.96 -0.81
C VAL A 526 -14.82 -40.46 -1.51
N SER A 527 -14.84 -41.77 -1.79
CA SER A 527 -16.04 -42.48 -2.19
C SER A 527 -17.07 -42.34 -1.07
N SER A 528 -18.11 -41.56 -1.30
CA SER A 528 -19.27 -41.47 -0.41
C SER A 528 -20.10 -42.75 -0.52
N SER A 529 -19.78 -43.77 0.29
CA SER A 529 -20.75 -44.80 0.64
C SER A 529 -21.56 -44.28 1.83
N ARG A 530 -22.68 -43.60 1.54
CA ARG A 530 -23.72 -43.33 2.55
C ARG A 530 -24.33 -44.67 2.96
N SER A 531 -24.06 -45.12 4.19
CA SER A 531 -24.88 -46.10 4.89
C SER A 531 -25.88 -45.34 5.74
N SER A 532 -27.15 -45.36 5.33
CA SER A 532 -28.29 -44.97 6.16
C SER A 532 -28.45 -45.98 7.28
N ALA A 533 -28.44 -45.52 8.53
CA ALA A 533 -29.12 -46.19 9.62
C ALA A 533 -29.63 -45.12 10.60
N MET A 534 -30.90 -44.76 10.41
CA MET A 534 -31.77 -44.32 11.50
C MET A 534 -31.72 -45.36 12.62
N THR A 535 -31.63 -44.95 13.88
CA THR A 535 -32.64 -45.25 14.92
C THR A 535 -32.39 -44.40 16.15
N ARG A 536 -33.50 -43.87 16.66
CA ARG A 536 -33.71 -43.03 17.84
C ARG A 536 -33.11 -43.62 19.12
N LEU A 537 -32.50 -42.76 19.95
CA LEU A 537 -33.08 -42.28 21.21
C LEU A 537 -32.35 -41.01 21.64
#